data_AF-A0A961DGL9-F1
#
_entry.id   AF-A0A961DGL9-F1
#
_cell.length_a   1.000
_cell.length_b   1.000
_cell.length_c   1.000
_cell.angle_alpha   90.00
_cell.angle_beta   90.00
_cell.angle_gamma   90.00
#
_symmetry.space_group_name_H-M   'P 1'
#
loop_
_entity.id
_entity.type
_entity.pdbx_description
1 polymer ?
#
loop_
_entity_poly.entity_id
_entity_poly.type
_entity_poly.pdbx_seq_one_letter_code
_entity_poly.pdbx_strand_id
1 'polypeptide(L)'
;MSERASSGDTRDPRAAVKQLIGRPAMREVIPRDPASSLRWQVHGYPDPLARWNFHPEIEIHLIRHGTGRYIIGDTVGVFGPGHVALIGSNLPHDWISDLGDGESIPDRDVVIQFDERWLKQCQAAIPELEALDRLIRRAAHGVEYFGDTARLAAEHMECIGVTTGAERVAR
;
A
#
# COMPACT_ATOMS: atom_id res chain seq x y z
N MET A 1 20.53 -35.96 28.45
CA MET A 1 19.31 -35.35 27.89
C MET A 1 19.75 -34.09 27.16
N SER A 2 19.58 -34.07 25.85
CA SER A 2 19.96 -32.94 25.00
C SER A 2 18.67 -32.21 24.61
N GLU A 3 18.41 -31.07 25.25
CA GLU A 3 17.38 -30.13 24.79
C GLU A 3 18.02 -29.23 23.73
N ARG A 4 17.56 -29.39 22.48
CA ARG A 4 17.80 -28.38 21.44
C ARG A 4 16.86 -27.22 21.70
N ALA A 5 17.44 -26.05 21.96
CA ALA A 5 16.72 -24.79 21.89
C ALA A 5 16.06 -24.66 20.52
N SER A 6 14.75 -24.46 20.50
CA SER A 6 13.99 -24.08 19.31
C SER A 6 14.53 -22.72 18.86
N SER A 7 15.26 -22.70 17.75
CA SER A 7 15.56 -21.49 17.02
C SER A 7 14.23 -20.92 16.53
N GLY A 8 13.81 -19.80 17.09
CA GLY A 8 12.61 -19.08 16.64
C GLY A 8 12.72 -18.82 15.15
N ASP A 9 11.76 -19.33 14.39
CA ASP A 9 11.73 -19.16 12.95
C ASP A 9 11.53 -17.68 12.63
N THR A 10 12.55 -17.06 12.03
CA THR A 10 12.57 -15.63 11.65
C THR A 10 11.57 -15.29 10.54
N ARG A 11 10.69 -16.23 10.18
CA ARG A 11 9.84 -16.23 8.98
C ARG A 11 8.35 -16.43 9.28
N ASP A 12 7.96 -16.51 10.55
CA ASP A 12 6.55 -16.31 10.92
C ASP A 12 6.19 -14.85 10.60
N PRO A 13 5.21 -14.56 9.73
CA PRO A 13 4.79 -13.19 9.45
C PRO A 13 4.41 -12.43 10.74
N ARG A 14 3.94 -13.11 11.79
CA ARG A 14 3.74 -12.50 13.12
C ARG A 14 5.06 -12.10 13.77
N ALA A 15 6.09 -12.92 13.64
CA ALA A 15 7.43 -12.62 14.16
C ALA A 15 8.10 -11.51 13.33
N ALA A 16 7.96 -11.54 12.00
CA ALA A 16 8.46 -10.51 11.10
C ALA A 16 7.82 -9.15 11.39
N VAL A 17 6.48 -9.09 11.49
CA VAL A 17 5.78 -7.85 11.88
C VAL A 17 6.22 -7.38 13.26
N LYS A 18 6.32 -8.27 14.26
CA LYS A 18 6.82 -7.92 15.60
C LYS A 18 8.24 -7.34 15.58
N GLN A 19 9.09 -7.80 14.67
CA GLN A 19 10.45 -7.27 14.52
C GLN A 19 10.49 -5.89 13.84
N LEU A 20 9.45 -5.51 13.07
CA LEU A 20 9.37 -4.21 12.43
C LEU A 20 8.82 -3.12 13.35
N ILE A 21 7.93 -3.48 14.28
CA ILE A 21 7.39 -2.54 15.27
C ILE A 21 8.54 -1.89 16.06
N GLY A 22 8.62 -0.56 16.01
CA GLY A 22 9.65 0.23 16.68
C GLY A 22 10.97 0.38 15.91
N ARG A 23 11.11 -0.23 14.72
CA ARG A 23 12.25 0.03 13.83
C ARG A 23 11.96 1.21 12.91
N PRO A 24 12.99 2.04 12.60
CA PRO A 24 12.82 3.10 11.62
C PRO A 24 12.47 2.51 10.25
N ALA A 25 11.37 2.99 9.67
CA ALA A 25 11.00 2.67 8.30
C ALA A 25 11.99 3.32 7.32
N MET A 26 12.22 2.66 6.19
CA MET A 26 13.09 3.23 5.15
C MET A 26 12.32 4.21 4.29
N ARG A 27 12.88 5.39 4.04
CA ARG A 27 12.26 6.33 3.10
C ARG A 27 12.38 5.79 1.68
N GLU A 28 11.26 5.51 1.05
CA GLU A 28 11.22 5.24 -0.38
C GLU A 28 11.22 6.56 -1.16
N VAL A 29 11.90 6.57 -2.31
CA VAL A 29 11.89 7.70 -3.23
C VAL A 29 11.04 7.31 -4.43
N ILE A 30 9.85 7.90 -4.52
CA ILE A 30 8.95 7.71 -5.65
C ILE A 30 9.38 8.64 -6.80
N PRO A 31 9.81 8.12 -7.95
CA PRO A 31 10.18 8.95 -9.09
C PRO A 31 8.94 9.69 -9.62
N ARG A 32 9.07 11.00 -9.81
CA ARG A 32 8.02 11.80 -10.45
C ARG A 32 8.14 11.71 -11.96
N ASP A 33 7.01 11.43 -12.61
CA ASP A 33 6.86 11.55 -14.05
C ASP A 33 6.20 12.91 -14.37
N PRO A 34 6.90 13.86 -15.03
CA PRO A 34 6.31 15.14 -15.40
C PRO A 34 5.09 15.03 -16.33
N ALA A 35 4.91 13.90 -17.01
CA ALA A 35 3.77 13.66 -17.89
C ALA A 35 2.54 13.08 -17.15
N SER A 36 2.66 12.75 -15.87
CA SER A 36 1.61 12.07 -15.10
C SER A 36 1.39 12.70 -13.72
N SER A 37 0.13 12.96 -13.36
CA SER A 37 -0.21 13.46 -12.01
C SER A 37 -0.19 12.39 -10.92
N LEU A 38 -0.29 11.12 -11.33
CA LEU A 38 -0.27 9.96 -10.46
C LEU A 38 0.63 8.88 -11.07
N ARG A 39 1.23 8.09 -10.19
CA ARG A 39 1.98 6.88 -10.54
C ARG A 39 1.06 5.68 -10.33
N TRP A 40 1.02 4.79 -11.31
CA TRP A 40 0.38 3.48 -11.19
C TRP A 40 1.45 2.43 -11.42
N GLN A 41 1.53 1.45 -10.54
CA GLN A 41 2.54 0.40 -10.62
C GLN A 41 1.95 -0.95 -10.24
N VAL A 42 2.53 -1.98 -10.86
CA VAL A 42 2.43 -3.39 -10.45
C VAL A 42 3.78 -3.88 -9.94
N HIS A 43 3.77 -4.67 -8.87
CA HIS A 43 4.94 -5.44 -8.44
C HIS A 43 4.52 -6.78 -7.82
N GLY A 44 5.51 -7.66 -7.63
CA GLY A 44 5.33 -8.97 -7.01
C GLY A 44 5.76 -9.00 -5.54
N TYR A 45 5.95 -10.22 -5.04
CA TYR A 45 6.58 -10.49 -3.75
C TYR A 45 7.39 -11.80 -3.79
N PRO A 46 8.62 -11.85 -3.26
CA PRO A 46 9.37 -10.73 -2.70
C PRO A 46 9.79 -9.74 -3.79
N ASP A 47 9.78 -8.44 -3.46
CA ASP A 47 10.18 -7.35 -4.36
C ASP A 47 10.86 -6.26 -3.52
N PRO A 48 11.85 -5.51 -4.04
CA PRO A 48 12.42 -4.38 -3.33
C PRO A 48 11.38 -3.42 -2.76
N LEU A 49 10.25 -3.20 -3.44
CA LEU A 49 9.18 -2.30 -3.02
C LEU A 49 8.34 -2.84 -1.85
N ALA A 50 8.26 -4.17 -1.72
CA ALA A 50 7.54 -4.82 -0.63
C ALA A 50 8.42 -4.96 0.62
N ARG A 51 8.62 -3.82 1.31
CA ARG A 51 9.40 -3.71 2.54
C ARG A 51 8.86 -2.59 3.43
N TRP A 52 9.12 -2.66 4.72
CA TRP A 52 8.84 -1.59 5.70
C TRP A 52 9.42 -0.24 5.29
N ASN A 53 8.54 0.62 4.78
CA ASN A 53 8.92 1.89 4.19
C ASN A 53 7.92 3.01 4.49
N PHE A 54 8.27 4.23 4.09
CA PHE A 54 7.36 5.37 4.05
C PHE A 54 7.77 6.32 2.92
N HIS A 55 6.83 7.12 2.43
CA HIS A 55 7.06 8.15 1.41
C HIS A 55 6.06 9.31 1.56
N PRO A 56 6.35 10.51 1.02
CA PRO A 56 5.45 11.67 1.13
C PRO A 56 4.16 11.58 0.31
N GLU A 57 4.08 10.67 -0.65
CA GLU A 57 2.91 10.49 -1.48
C GLU A 57 1.77 9.81 -0.69
N ILE A 58 0.53 10.09 -1.09
CA ILE A 58 -0.63 9.30 -0.66
C ILE A 58 -0.68 8.07 -1.57
N GLU A 59 -0.97 6.91 -0.98
CA GLU A 59 -0.98 5.64 -1.68
C GLU A 59 -2.32 4.91 -1.54
N ILE A 60 -2.81 4.34 -2.63
CA ILE A 60 -3.88 3.34 -2.62
C ILE A 60 -3.26 2.02 -3.05
N HIS A 61 -3.42 1.01 -2.20
CA HIS A 61 -2.81 -0.30 -2.37
C HIS A 61 -3.90 -1.36 -2.51
N LEU A 62 -3.84 -2.15 -3.58
CA LEU A 62 -4.66 -3.33 -3.82
C LEU A 62 -3.78 -4.59 -3.82
N ILE A 63 -4.17 -5.59 -3.04
CA ILE A 63 -3.62 -6.94 -3.13
C ILE A 63 -4.43 -7.77 -4.13
N ARG A 64 -3.80 -8.27 -5.18
CA ARG A 64 -4.40 -9.19 -6.16
C ARG A 64 -4.25 -10.65 -5.77
N HIS A 65 -3.10 -11.01 -5.20
CA HIS A 65 -2.73 -12.40 -4.96
C HIS A 65 -2.07 -12.60 -3.59
N GLY A 66 -2.13 -13.84 -3.10
CA GLY A 66 -1.53 -14.22 -1.82
C GLY A 66 -2.32 -13.79 -0.59
N THR A 67 -1.86 -14.26 0.56
CA THR A 67 -2.36 -13.89 1.88
C THR A 67 -1.18 -13.56 2.78
N GLY A 68 -1.44 -12.85 3.85
CA GLY A 68 -0.39 -12.54 4.82
C GLY A 68 -0.81 -11.52 5.85
N ARG A 69 0.17 -10.73 6.29
CA ARG A 69 -0.02 -9.66 7.28
C ARG A 69 0.47 -8.35 6.75
N TYR A 70 -0.31 -7.31 7.02
CA TYR A 70 0.15 -5.95 6.83
C TYR A 70 0.53 -5.34 8.18
N ILE A 71 1.38 -4.33 8.12
CA ILE A 71 1.57 -3.34 9.17
C ILE A 71 1.36 -1.96 8.54
N ILE A 72 0.49 -1.14 9.14
CA ILE A 72 0.23 0.25 8.71
C ILE A 72 0.29 1.12 9.96
N GLY A 73 1.30 1.98 10.05
CA GLY A 73 1.64 2.70 11.27
C GLY A 73 1.94 1.74 12.41
N ASP A 74 1.05 1.68 13.39
CA ASP A 74 1.09 0.78 14.55
C ASP A 74 0.05 -0.34 14.49
N THR A 75 -0.75 -0.40 13.43
CA THR A 75 -1.82 -1.38 13.25
C THR A 75 -1.32 -2.59 12.47
N VAL A 76 -1.63 -3.77 12.99
CA VAL A 76 -1.30 -5.06 12.35
C VAL A 76 -2.60 -5.78 12.01
N GLY A 77 -2.73 -6.21 10.76
CA GLY A 77 -3.87 -7.00 10.33
C GLY A 77 -3.49 -8.13 9.39
N VAL A 78 -4.50 -8.70 8.75
CA VAL A 78 -4.35 -9.76 7.76
C VAL A 78 -4.89 -9.27 6.43
N PHE A 79 -4.28 -9.72 5.33
CA PHE A 79 -4.74 -9.41 3.99
C PHE A 79 -4.95 -10.68 3.17
N GLY A 80 -5.72 -10.53 2.10
CA GLY A 80 -5.88 -11.50 1.03
C GLY A 80 -6.25 -10.79 -0.27
N PRO A 81 -6.56 -11.53 -1.35
CA PRO A 81 -6.99 -10.94 -2.61
C PRO A 81 -8.20 -10.01 -2.44
N GLY A 82 -8.14 -8.83 -3.05
CA GLY A 82 -9.15 -7.78 -2.94
C GLY A 82 -9.02 -6.89 -1.69
N HIS A 83 -7.97 -7.07 -0.88
CA HIS A 83 -7.64 -6.12 0.20
C HIS A 83 -7.27 -4.77 -0.42
N VAL A 84 -7.94 -3.71 0.03
CA VAL A 84 -7.69 -2.34 -0.42
C VAL A 84 -7.44 -1.45 0.79
N ALA A 85 -6.32 -0.72 0.77
CA ALA A 85 -5.97 0.25 1.79
C ALA A 85 -5.60 1.60 1.16
N LEU A 86 -5.97 2.69 1.84
CA LEU A 86 -5.50 4.04 1.58
C LEU A 86 -4.52 4.45 2.69
N ILE A 87 -3.32 4.83 2.28
CA ILE A 87 -2.19 5.16 3.14
C ILE A 87 -1.87 6.65 2.97
N GLY A 88 -1.86 7.37 4.08
CA GLY A 88 -1.55 8.79 4.10
C GLY A 88 -0.06 9.09 3.98
N SER A 89 0.24 10.34 3.68
CA SER A 89 1.61 10.84 3.54
C SER A 89 2.47 10.51 4.76
N ASN A 90 3.66 9.96 4.50
CA ASN A 90 4.67 9.58 5.49
C ASN A 90 4.23 8.54 6.53
N LEU A 91 3.11 7.85 6.32
CA LEU A 91 2.68 6.77 7.20
C LEU A 91 3.47 5.49 6.86
N PRO A 92 4.25 4.93 7.81
CA PRO A 92 4.99 3.70 7.54
C PRO A 92 4.08 2.50 7.26
N HIS A 93 4.43 1.67 6.28
CA HIS A 93 3.63 0.51 5.88
C HIS A 93 4.46 -0.65 5.29
N ASP A 94 3.93 -1.87 5.36
CA ASP A 94 4.42 -3.08 4.67
C ASP A 94 3.33 -4.16 4.56
N TRP A 95 3.44 -5.02 3.54
CA TRP A 95 2.61 -6.21 3.32
C TRP A 95 3.53 -7.43 3.14
N ILE A 96 3.52 -8.31 4.15
CA ILE A 96 4.38 -9.49 4.25
C ILE A 96 3.53 -10.72 3.92
N SER A 97 3.79 -11.35 2.77
CA SER A 97 3.07 -12.54 2.35
C SER A 97 3.53 -13.80 3.10
N ASP A 98 2.57 -14.71 3.32
CA ASP A 98 2.80 -16.06 3.82
C ASP A 98 3.40 -16.93 2.69
N LEU A 99 4.73 -16.96 2.56
CA LEU A 99 5.42 -17.74 1.53
C LEU A 99 6.44 -18.72 2.12
N GLY A 100 6.58 -19.87 1.46
CA GLY A 100 7.67 -20.83 1.68
C GLY A 100 8.97 -20.43 0.98
N ASP A 101 10.05 -21.17 1.29
CA ASP A 101 11.37 -20.91 0.73
C ASP A 101 11.38 -21.07 -0.79
N GLY A 102 11.82 -20.02 -1.51
CA GLY A 102 11.90 -20.00 -2.97
C GLY A 102 10.58 -19.72 -3.69
N GLU A 103 9.48 -19.53 -2.96
CA GLU A 103 8.21 -19.12 -3.53
C GLU A 103 8.20 -17.63 -3.88
N SER A 104 7.42 -17.28 -4.90
CA SER A 104 7.17 -15.89 -5.29
C SER A 104 5.76 -15.74 -5.83
N ILE A 105 5.21 -14.54 -5.69
CA ILE A 105 3.91 -14.15 -6.19
C ILE A 105 4.15 -13.02 -7.20
N PRO A 106 4.16 -13.30 -8.51
CA PRO A 106 4.21 -12.24 -9.50
C PRO A 106 2.94 -11.40 -9.44
N ASP A 107 3.05 -10.12 -9.83
CA ASP A 107 1.90 -9.23 -9.97
C ASP A 107 0.98 -9.19 -8.73
N ARG A 108 1.56 -9.35 -7.54
CA ARG A 108 0.82 -9.43 -6.27
C ARG A 108 0.06 -8.13 -6.00
N ASP A 109 0.65 -6.99 -6.32
CA ASP A 109 0.16 -5.68 -5.90
C ASP A 109 -0.20 -4.80 -7.10
N VAL A 110 -1.20 -3.94 -6.90
CA VAL A 110 -1.43 -2.74 -7.70
C VAL A 110 -1.37 -1.55 -6.76
N VAL A 111 -0.57 -0.55 -7.11
CA VAL A 111 -0.30 0.61 -6.27
C VAL A 111 -0.54 1.88 -7.08
N ILE A 112 -1.33 2.80 -6.52
CA ILE A 112 -1.51 4.16 -7.03
C ILE A 112 -0.90 5.13 -6.03
N GLN A 113 0.00 5.99 -6.48
CA GLN A 113 0.66 7.00 -5.65
C GLN A 113 0.48 8.39 -6.28
N PHE A 114 0.17 9.39 -5.46
CA PHE A 114 0.10 10.79 -5.89
C PHE A 114 0.53 11.75 -4.77
N ASP A 115 1.08 12.89 -5.14
CA ASP A 115 1.56 13.88 -4.18
C ASP A 115 0.37 14.57 -3.46
N GLU A 116 0.38 14.56 -2.13
CA GLU A 116 -0.61 15.28 -1.32
C GLU A 116 -0.64 16.78 -1.66
N ARG A 117 0.52 17.39 -1.94
CA ARG A 117 0.61 18.80 -2.32
C ARG A 117 -0.09 19.08 -3.64
N TRP A 118 0.01 18.16 -4.61
CA TRP A 118 -0.73 18.27 -5.86
C TRP A 118 -2.24 18.20 -5.61
N LEU A 119 -2.70 17.27 -4.77
CA LEU A 119 -4.10 17.18 -4.40
C LEU A 119 -4.61 18.48 -3.73
N LYS A 120 -3.81 19.08 -2.83
CA LYS A 120 -4.13 20.39 -2.24
C LYS A 120 -4.23 21.51 -3.27
N GLN A 121 -3.40 21.51 -4.31
CA GLN A 121 -3.50 22.48 -5.41
C GLN A 121 -4.77 22.27 -6.23
N CYS A 122 -5.15 21.01 -6.49
CA CYS A 122 -6.42 20.70 -7.15
C CYS A 122 -7.63 21.19 -6.34
N GLN A 123 -7.63 21.02 -5.01
CA GLN A 123 -8.70 21.53 -4.14
C GLN A 123 -8.83 23.05 -4.19
N ALA A 124 -7.71 23.77 -4.27
CA ALA A 124 -7.73 25.23 -4.40
C ALA A 124 -8.33 25.70 -5.74
N ALA A 125 -8.20 24.90 -6.80
CA ALA A 125 -8.74 25.19 -8.12
C ALA A 125 -10.17 24.66 -8.35
N ILE A 126 -10.55 23.59 -7.65
CA ILE A 126 -11.80 22.84 -7.81
C ILE A 126 -12.42 22.65 -6.43
N PRO A 127 -13.28 23.59 -5.97
CA PRO A 127 -13.84 23.56 -4.61
C PRO A 127 -14.62 22.29 -4.27
N GLU A 128 -15.20 21.61 -5.25
CA GLU A 128 -15.91 20.33 -5.06
C GLU A 128 -14.99 19.25 -4.46
N LEU A 129 -13.67 19.35 -4.66
CA LEU A 129 -12.69 18.42 -4.09
C LEU A 129 -12.41 18.65 -2.60
N GLU A 130 -12.92 19.70 -1.98
CA GLU A 130 -12.83 19.91 -0.52
C GLU A 130 -13.44 18.73 0.25
N ALA A 131 -14.41 18.02 -0.33
CA ALA A 131 -15.01 16.83 0.27
C ALA A 131 -13.97 15.72 0.61
N LEU A 132 -12.82 15.72 -0.07
CA LEU A 132 -11.74 14.75 0.16
C LEU A 132 -10.93 15.02 1.43
N ASP A 133 -11.03 16.20 2.04
CA ASP A 133 -10.22 16.57 3.21
C ASP A 133 -10.41 15.64 4.39
N ARG A 134 -11.66 15.23 4.64
CA ARG A 134 -11.97 14.29 5.71
C ARG A 134 -11.32 12.93 5.43
N LEU A 135 -11.26 12.53 4.17
CA LEU A 135 -10.64 11.26 3.78
C LEU A 135 -9.11 11.32 3.96
N ILE A 136 -8.46 12.39 3.49
CA ILE A 136 -7.00 12.59 3.62
C ILE A 136 -6.59 12.59 5.10
N ARG A 137 -7.35 13.29 5.97
CA ARG A 137 -7.08 13.29 7.41
C ARG A 137 -7.18 11.90 8.05
N ARG A 138 -8.10 11.06 7.56
CA ARG A 138 -8.22 9.66 8.03
C ARG A 138 -7.07 8.80 7.51
N ALA A 139 -6.63 9.04 6.27
CA ALA A 139 -5.52 8.32 5.66
C ALA A 139 -4.21 8.45 6.46
N ALA A 140 -4.02 9.53 7.22
CA ALA A 140 -2.88 9.69 8.14
C ALA A 140 -2.75 8.55 9.18
N HIS A 141 -3.80 7.75 9.39
CA HIS A 141 -3.81 6.56 10.24
C HIS A 141 -4.01 5.25 9.46
N GLY A 142 -4.06 5.31 8.13
CA GLY A 142 -4.46 4.20 7.29
C GLY A 142 -5.97 4.02 7.27
N VAL A 143 -6.52 3.69 6.09
CA VAL A 143 -7.93 3.36 5.94
C VAL A 143 -8.05 2.07 5.15
N GLU A 144 -8.60 1.05 5.77
CA GLU A 144 -8.99 -0.17 5.07
C GLU A 144 -10.42 -0.06 4.55
N TYR A 145 -10.63 -0.58 3.34
CA TYR A 145 -11.95 -0.69 2.74
C TYR A 145 -12.41 -2.14 2.71
N PHE A 146 -13.73 -2.32 2.81
CA PHE A 146 -14.36 -3.63 2.82
C PHE A 146 -15.61 -3.63 1.94
N GLY A 147 -16.10 -4.82 1.59
CA GLY A 147 -17.33 -5.00 0.82
C GLY A 147 -17.30 -4.30 -0.54
N ASP A 148 -18.42 -3.70 -0.91
CA ASP A 148 -18.57 -3.05 -2.22
C ASP A 148 -17.59 -1.90 -2.46
N THR A 149 -17.19 -1.17 -1.41
CA THR A 149 -16.22 -0.08 -1.56
C THR A 149 -14.85 -0.62 -1.96
N ALA A 150 -14.40 -1.72 -1.34
CA ALA A 150 -13.13 -2.35 -1.72
C ALA A 150 -13.20 -2.91 -3.14
N ARG A 151 -14.31 -3.57 -3.49
CA ARG A 151 -14.51 -4.14 -4.84
C ARG A 151 -14.48 -3.05 -5.92
N LEU A 152 -15.24 -1.96 -5.74
CA LEU A 152 -15.26 -0.84 -6.68
C LEU A 152 -13.89 -0.19 -6.77
N ALA A 153 -13.23 0.07 -5.64
CA ALA A 153 -11.88 0.63 -5.64
C ALA A 153 -10.90 -0.24 -6.44
N ALA A 154 -10.94 -1.57 -6.24
CA ALA A 154 -10.12 -2.49 -7.01
C ALA A 154 -10.38 -2.42 -8.52
N GLU A 155 -11.66 -2.40 -8.93
CA GLU A 155 -12.06 -2.25 -10.34
C GLU A 155 -11.54 -0.93 -10.94
N HIS A 156 -11.65 0.18 -10.22
CA HIS A 156 -11.15 1.49 -10.64
C HIS A 156 -9.62 1.50 -10.74
N MET A 157 -8.91 0.91 -9.78
CA MET A 157 -7.45 0.83 -9.79
C MET A 157 -6.92 0.07 -11.00
N GLU A 158 -7.56 -1.04 -11.39
CA GLU A 158 -7.19 -1.80 -12.59
C GLU A 158 -7.48 -1.00 -13.86
N CYS A 159 -8.63 -0.32 -13.91
CA CYS A 159 -9.01 0.54 -15.03
C CYS A 159 -8.03 1.72 -15.22
N ILE A 160 -7.54 2.32 -14.14
CA ILE A 160 -6.53 3.39 -14.17
C ILE A 160 -5.22 2.91 -14.82
N GLY A 161 -4.85 1.64 -14.61
CA GLY A 161 -3.62 1.06 -15.17
C GLY A 161 -3.62 0.93 -16.69
N VAL A 162 -4.80 0.85 -17.31
CA VAL A 162 -4.97 0.65 -18.77
C VAL A 162 -5.52 1.89 -19.49
N THR A 163 -5.74 2.98 -18.77
CA THR A 163 -6.26 4.25 -19.33
C THR A 163 -5.16 5.31 -19.43
N THR A 164 -5.39 6.31 -20.29
CA THR A 164 -4.43 7.40 -20.53
C THR A 164 -5.12 8.75 -20.59
N GLY A 165 -4.34 9.84 -20.48
CA GLY A 165 -4.85 11.20 -20.55
C GLY A 165 -5.92 11.49 -19.49
N ALA A 166 -6.94 12.27 -19.87
CA ALA A 166 -8.00 12.69 -18.97
C ALA A 166 -8.88 11.52 -18.46
N GLU A 167 -9.01 10.45 -19.25
CA GLU A 167 -9.80 9.28 -18.84
C GLU A 167 -9.27 8.68 -17.55
N ARG A 168 -7.94 8.65 -17.39
CA ARG A 168 -7.27 8.10 -16.20
C ARG A 168 -7.64 8.84 -14.90
N VAL A 169 -8.01 10.12 -14.97
CA VAL A 169 -8.41 10.94 -13.82
C VAL A 169 -9.91 10.83 -13.55
N ALA A 170 -10.70 10.50 -14.57
CA ALA A 170 -12.16 10.40 -14.48
C ALA A 170 -12.66 9.01 -14.06
N ARG A 171 -11.77 8.03 -13.91
CA ARG A 171 -12.09 6.67 -13.49
C ARG A 171 -12.16 6.54 -11.99
#